data_AF-A0A523HU95-F1
#
_entry.id   AF-A0A523HU95-F1
#
_cell.length_a   1.000
_cell.length_b   1.000
_cell.length_c   1.000
_cell.angle_alpha   90.00
_cell.angle_beta   90.00
_cell.angle_gamma   90.00
#
_symmetry.space_group_name_H-M   'P 1'
#
loop_
_entity.id
_entity.type
_entity.pdbx_description
1 polymer ?
#
loop_
_entity_poly.entity_id
_entity_poly.type
_entity_poly.pdbx_seq_one_letter_code
_entity_poly.pdbx_strand_id
1 'polypeptide(L)'
;MKAMLNSLMQLQSVDNKLQALEALKGDLPQQIQKLKDELQSLKDQHEAEKNALTEAKKSRLHWEGDLKVSEEKLNKYQDQLYAVTTNKEYDAITIEIDTAKEKKDESENKILELIEEEETRTAEEKNLASQVEMLQENLIKKEKNLKEKIQATEKESLSFEDRRKELSGSIQRNVLYQYERIRKGLGNSAVAEVRNYGCIACLTTIPPQRVVEIRMMNQLILCESCGRILVHKSEKELVEN
;
A
#
# COMPACT_ATOMS: atom_id res chain seq x y z
N MET A 1 -26.57 -36.10 -14.44
CA MET A 1 -25.13 -35.68 -14.43
C MET A 1 -24.78 -34.76 -15.60
N LYS A 2 -25.11 -35.10 -16.85
CA LYS A 2 -24.84 -34.26 -18.04
C LYS A 2 -25.19 -32.76 -17.89
N ALA A 3 -26.41 -32.45 -17.43
CA ALA A 3 -26.83 -31.06 -17.18
C ALA A 3 -25.93 -30.33 -16.17
N MET A 4 -25.48 -31.01 -15.10
CA MET A 4 -24.57 -30.42 -14.10
C MET A 4 -23.18 -30.14 -14.67
N LEU A 5 -22.64 -31.05 -15.49
CA LEU A 5 -21.35 -30.85 -16.16
C LEU A 5 -21.42 -29.70 -17.17
N ASN A 6 -22.55 -29.55 -17.88
CA ASN A 6 -22.81 -28.38 -18.73
C ASN A 6 -22.89 -27.08 -17.89
N SER A 7 -23.58 -27.10 -16.74
CA SER A 7 -23.61 -25.96 -15.81
C SER A 7 -22.21 -25.57 -15.31
N LEU A 8 -21.31 -26.53 -15.07
CA LEU A 8 -19.91 -26.23 -14.70
C LEU A 8 -19.13 -25.53 -15.82
N MET A 9 -19.37 -25.91 -17.07
CA MET A 9 -18.75 -25.25 -18.22
C MET A 9 -19.23 -23.80 -18.37
N GLN A 10 -20.52 -23.57 -18.16
CA GLN A 10 -21.10 -22.22 -18.14
C GLN A 10 -20.59 -21.43 -16.95
N LEU A 11 -20.47 -22.05 -15.77
CA LEU A 11 -19.92 -21.42 -14.57
C LEU A 11 -18.47 -20.97 -14.81
N GLN A 12 -17.65 -21.81 -15.45
CA GLN A 12 -16.30 -21.45 -15.85
C GLN A 12 -16.26 -20.29 -16.85
N SER A 13 -17.16 -20.24 -17.83
CA SER A 13 -17.20 -19.13 -18.78
C SER A 13 -17.55 -17.81 -18.09
N VAL A 14 -18.49 -17.83 -17.14
CA VAL A 14 -18.86 -16.67 -16.32
C VAL A 14 -17.69 -16.26 -15.42
N ASP A 15 -17.02 -17.21 -14.76
CA ASP A 15 -15.83 -16.94 -13.94
C ASP A 15 -14.70 -16.31 -14.76
N ASN A 16 -14.47 -16.78 -15.99
CA ASN A 16 -13.49 -16.18 -16.90
C ASN A 16 -13.86 -14.75 -17.31
N LYS A 17 -15.15 -14.47 -17.56
CA LYS A 17 -15.62 -13.11 -17.87
C LYS A 17 -15.45 -12.18 -16.67
N LEU A 18 -15.80 -12.62 -15.47
CA LEU A 18 -15.58 -11.86 -14.23
C LEU A 18 -14.08 -11.57 -14.02
N GLN A 19 -13.21 -12.53 -14.27
CA GLN A 19 -11.77 -12.31 -14.20
C GLN A 19 -11.26 -11.35 -15.27
N ALA A 20 -11.78 -11.40 -16.49
CA ALA A 20 -11.44 -10.45 -17.53
C ALA A 20 -11.85 -9.02 -17.16
N LEU A 21 -13.05 -8.85 -16.57
CA LEU A 21 -13.51 -7.57 -16.06
C LEU A 21 -12.63 -7.06 -14.90
N GLU A 22 -12.24 -7.94 -13.98
CA GLU A 22 -11.31 -7.58 -12.91
C GLU A 22 -9.93 -7.19 -13.48
N ALA A 23 -9.46 -7.89 -14.51
CA ALA A 23 -8.19 -7.60 -15.17
C ALA A 23 -8.17 -6.22 -15.87
N LEU A 24 -9.32 -5.62 -16.19
CA LEU A 24 -9.39 -4.24 -16.72
C LEU A 24 -8.91 -3.20 -15.69
N LYS A 25 -9.03 -3.51 -14.39
CA LYS A 25 -8.43 -2.70 -13.32
C LYS A 25 -6.90 -2.81 -13.34
N GLY A 26 -6.37 -3.91 -13.88
CA GLY A 26 -4.94 -4.13 -14.04
C GLY A 26 -4.20 -4.09 -12.71
N ASP A 27 -3.06 -3.42 -12.70
CA ASP A 27 -2.23 -3.21 -11.52
C ASP A 27 -2.57 -1.93 -10.75
N LEU A 28 -3.58 -1.15 -11.19
CA LEU A 28 -3.95 0.12 -10.54
C LEU A 28 -4.23 -0.02 -9.04
N PRO A 29 -4.95 -1.04 -8.54
CA PRO A 29 -5.16 -1.20 -7.10
C PRO A 29 -3.84 -1.36 -6.33
N GLN A 30 -2.89 -2.14 -6.87
CA GLN A 30 -1.58 -2.33 -6.23
C GLN A 30 -0.74 -1.05 -6.29
N GLN A 31 -0.78 -0.32 -7.40
CA GLN A 31 -0.10 0.97 -7.52
C GLN A 31 -0.67 2.00 -6.54
N ILE A 32 -1.99 2.06 -6.38
CA ILE A 32 -2.65 2.94 -5.40
C ILE A 32 -2.22 2.57 -3.99
N GLN A 33 -2.18 1.28 -3.65
CA GLN A 33 -1.73 0.86 -2.31
C GLN A 33 -0.29 1.28 -2.05
N LYS A 34 0.62 1.04 -2.99
CA LYS A 34 2.03 1.49 -2.88
C LYS A 34 2.13 3.00 -2.68
N LEU A 35 1.38 3.79 -3.45
CA LEU A 35 1.35 5.25 -3.30
C LEU A 35 0.78 5.68 -1.95
N LYS A 36 -0.19 4.96 -1.38
CA LYS A 36 -0.72 5.24 -0.04
C LYS A 36 0.33 4.98 1.03
N ASP A 37 1.04 3.86 0.92
CA ASP A 37 2.10 3.49 1.87
C ASP A 37 3.26 4.51 1.81
N GLU A 38 3.67 4.89 0.60
CA GLU A 38 4.68 5.93 0.37
C GLU A 38 4.24 7.30 0.89
N LEU A 39 2.98 7.70 0.64
CA LEU A 39 2.40 8.94 1.16
C LEU A 39 2.36 8.96 2.68
N GLN A 40 2.03 7.83 3.31
CA GLN A 40 2.03 7.74 4.76
C GLN A 40 3.45 7.90 5.31
N SER A 41 4.42 7.18 4.76
CA SER A 41 5.82 7.30 5.17
C SER A 41 6.34 8.74 5.03
N LEU A 42 5.97 9.42 3.95
CA LEU A 42 6.41 10.78 3.70
C LEU A 42 5.73 11.80 4.64
N LYS A 43 4.46 11.57 4.99
CA LYS A 43 3.77 12.35 6.02
C LYS A 43 4.38 12.18 7.40
N ASP A 44 4.75 10.95 7.75
CA ASP A 44 5.41 10.65 9.02
C ASP A 44 6.79 11.35 9.10
N GLN A 45 7.54 11.36 8.00
CA GLN A 45 8.80 12.12 7.87
C GLN A 45 8.58 13.63 7.99
N HIS A 46 7.57 14.17 7.29
CA HIS A 46 7.21 15.59 7.35
C HIS A 46 6.82 16.01 8.78
N GLU A 47 6.02 15.20 9.47
CA GLU A 47 5.62 15.45 10.85
C GLU A 47 6.81 15.37 11.82
N ALA A 48 7.69 14.38 11.65
CA ALA A 48 8.92 14.28 12.43
C ALA A 48 9.82 15.50 12.25
N GLU A 49 10.02 15.96 11.00
CA GLU A 49 10.85 17.13 10.70
C GLU A 49 10.25 18.42 11.25
N LYS A 50 8.92 18.56 11.14
CA LYS A 50 8.18 19.67 11.74
C LYS A 50 8.35 19.69 13.25
N ASN A 51 8.27 18.54 13.92
CA ASN A 51 8.48 18.43 15.36
C ASN A 51 9.93 18.80 15.74
N ALA A 52 10.92 18.31 14.99
CA ALA A 52 12.32 18.67 15.19
C ALA A 52 12.56 20.18 15.05
N LEU A 53 11.99 20.81 14.02
CA LEU A 53 12.03 22.26 13.83
C LEU A 53 11.39 23.03 15.00
N THR A 54 10.26 22.53 15.54
CA THR A 54 9.65 23.18 16.72
C THR A 54 10.53 23.05 17.97
N GLU A 55 11.26 21.96 18.12
CA GLU A 55 12.15 21.76 19.27
C GLU A 55 13.43 22.59 19.16
N ALA A 56 13.99 22.73 17.95
CA ALA A 56 15.09 23.65 17.68
C ALA A 56 14.70 25.09 18.04
N LYS A 57 13.49 25.53 17.63
CA LYS A 57 12.95 26.86 17.97
C LYS A 57 12.80 27.09 19.48
N LYS A 58 12.29 26.09 20.22
CA LYS A 58 12.19 26.19 21.67
C LYS A 58 13.57 26.27 22.32
N SER A 59 14.51 25.43 21.86
CA SER A 59 15.89 25.43 22.34
C SER A 59 16.54 26.79 22.10
N ARG A 60 16.34 27.41 20.93
CA ARG A 60 16.86 28.74 20.65
C ARG A 60 16.27 29.78 21.60
N LEU A 61 14.95 29.79 21.80
CA LEU A 61 14.29 30.69 22.75
C LEU A 61 14.80 30.51 24.19
N HIS A 62 15.13 29.27 24.58
CA HIS A 62 15.73 28.99 25.89
C HIS A 62 17.12 29.63 26.01
N TRP A 63 18.00 29.41 25.02
CA TRP A 63 19.34 30.02 25.01
C TRP A 63 19.30 31.54 24.88
N GLU A 64 18.35 32.11 24.14
CA GLU A 64 18.10 33.56 24.10
C GLU A 64 17.71 34.12 25.49
N GLY A 65 16.98 33.33 26.29
CA GLY A 65 16.69 33.65 27.69
C GLY A 65 17.93 33.63 28.57
N ASP A 66 18.74 32.57 28.45
CA ASP A 66 19.99 32.42 29.21
C ASP A 66 21.04 33.47 28.85
N LEU A 67 21.08 33.88 27.58
CA LEU A 67 21.89 35.00 27.11
C LEU A 67 21.49 36.30 27.83
N LYS A 68 20.20 36.64 27.88
CA LYS A 68 19.72 37.83 28.59
C LYS A 68 20.07 37.81 30.08
N VAL A 69 19.90 36.66 30.74
CA VAL A 69 20.27 36.50 32.15
C VAL A 69 21.77 36.70 32.35
N SER A 70 22.60 36.20 31.44
CA SER A 70 24.06 36.38 31.49
C SER A 70 24.45 37.84 31.27
N GLU A 71 23.81 38.54 30.33
CA GLU A 71 24.02 39.97 30.10
C GLU A 71 23.62 40.82 31.31
N GLU A 72 22.47 40.53 31.95
CA GLU A 72 22.04 41.22 33.17
C GLU A 72 23.03 41.02 34.32
N LYS A 73 23.53 39.79 34.51
CA LYS A 73 24.56 39.49 35.52
C LYS A 73 25.86 40.22 35.25
N LEU A 74 26.30 40.23 33.98
CA LEU A 74 27.53 40.87 33.56
C LEU A 74 27.47 42.38 33.82
N ASN A 75 26.37 43.04 33.46
CA ASN A 75 26.15 44.46 33.78
C ASN A 75 26.16 44.71 35.29
N LYS A 76 25.46 43.87 36.07
CA LYS A 76 25.42 44.00 37.53
C LYS A 76 26.80 43.84 38.17
N TYR A 77 27.60 42.87 37.73
CA TYR A 77 28.94 42.64 38.26
C TYR A 77 29.91 43.75 37.84
N GLN A 78 29.77 44.30 36.63
CA GLN A 78 30.51 45.49 36.21
C GLN A 78 30.19 46.71 37.08
N ASP A 79 28.91 46.95 37.39
CA ASP A 79 28.50 48.01 38.30
C ASP A 79 29.08 47.81 39.71
N GLN A 80 29.04 46.58 40.23
CA GLN A 80 29.61 46.25 41.53
C GLN A 80 31.12 46.44 41.58
N LEU A 81 31.84 46.16 40.49
CA LEU A 81 33.29 46.35 40.39
C LEU A 81 33.70 47.80 40.69
N TYR A 82 32.89 48.80 40.29
CA TYR A 82 33.14 50.22 40.59
C TYR A 82 32.95 50.59 42.06
N ALA A 83 32.22 49.77 42.83
CA ALA A 83 31.94 50.01 44.25
C ALA A 83 32.89 49.24 45.19
N VAL A 84 33.77 48.39 44.66
CA VAL A 84 34.70 47.58 45.47
C VAL A 84 35.79 48.44 46.11
N THR A 85 36.11 48.14 47.37
CA THR A 85 37.16 48.85 48.12
C THR A 85 38.30 47.95 48.58
N THR A 86 38.14 46.62 48.51
CA THR A 86 39.17 45.66 48.93
C THR A 86 39.65 44.78 47.77
N ASN A 87 40.95 44.44 47.74
CA ASN A 87 41.53 43.61 46.67
C ASN A 87 40.87 42.22 46.58
N LYS A 88 40.44 41.63 47.71
CA LYS A 88 39.79 40.31 47.70
C LYS A 88 38.42 40.33 47.03
N GLU A 89 37.64 41.39 47.25
CA GLU A 89 36.34 41.58 46.59
C GLU A 89 36.53 41.84 45.09
N TYR A 90 37.60 42.54 44.70
CA TYR A 90 37.91 42.81 43.30
C TYR A 90 38.20 41.52 42.54
N ASP A 91 39.07 40.67 43.09
CA ASP A 91 39.40 39.37 42.50
C ASP A 91 38.16 38.49 42.37
N ALA A 92 37.31 38.45 43.41
CA ALA A 92 36.07 37.67 43.39
C ALA A 92 35.08 38.13 42.30
N ILE A 93 34.83 39.44 42.18
CA ILE A 93 33.92 39.97 41.15
C ILE A 93 34.51 39.77 39.75
N THR A 94 35.83 39.87 39.59
CA THR A 94 36.47 39.63 38.29
C THR A 94 36.25 38.19 37.81
N ILE A 95 36.36 37.20 38.70
CA ILE A 95 36.06 35.79 38.39
C ILE A 95 34.58 35.61 37.99
N GLU A 96 33.66 36.27 38.70
CA GLU A 96 32.23 36.23 38.38
C GLU A 96 31.92 36.88 37.02
N ILE A 97 32.61 37.98 36.66
CA ILE A 97 32.51 38.62 35.34
C ILE A 97 32.99 37.67 34.25
N ASP A 98 34.15 37.03 34.43
CA ASP A 98 34.71 36.13 33.43
C ASP A 98 33.82 34.89 33.26
N THR A 99 33.28 34.34 34.34
CA THR A 99 32.29 33.26 34.29
C THR A 99 31.01 33.68 33.55
N ALA A 100 30.54 34.92 33.75
CA ALA A 100 29.37 35.44 33.05
C ALA A 100 29.62 35.67 31.55
N LYS A 101 30.84 36.09 31.17
CA LYS A 101 31.27 36.20 29.77
C LYS A 101 31.32 34.84 29.09
N GLU A 102 31.93 33.83 29.74
CA GLU A 102 31.99 32.48 29.18
C GLU A 102 30.59 31.91 28.90
N LYS A 103 29.64 32.10 29.82
CA LYS A 103 28.24 31.69 29.61
C LYS A 103 27.53 32.46 28.53
N LYS A 104 27.82 33.76 28.39
CA LYS A 104 27.32 34.59 27.31
C LYS A 104 27.82 34.05 25.96
N ASP A 105 29.13 33.84 25.83
CA ASP A 105 29.75 33.33 24.62
C ASP A 105 29.22 31.92 24.26
N GLU A 106 29.03 31.05 25.26
CA GLU A 106 28.39 29.74 25.08
C GLU A 106 26.97 29.87 24.52
N SER A 107 26.16 30.77 25.11
CA SER A 107 24.78 31.01 24.69
C SER A 107 24.72 31.58 23.27
N GLU A 108 25.58 32.56 22.93
CA GLU A 108 25.66 33.13 21.58
C GLU A 108 26.03 32.09 20.53
N ASN A 109 27.05 31.26 20.81
CA ASN A 109 27.44 30.17 19.92
C ASN A 109 26.30 29.17 19.72
N LYS A 110 25.60 28.78 20.79
CA LYS A 110 24.46 27.87 20.72
C LYS A 110 23.29 28.45 19.92
N ILE A 111 23.01 29.74 20.07
CA ILE A 111 21.98 30.43 19.29
C ILE A 111 22.34 30.41 17.80
N LEU A 112 23.59 30.70 17.44
CA LEU A 112 24.04 30.67 16.05
C LEU A 112 23.89 29.28 15.42
N GLU A 113 24.35 28.23 16.12
CA GLU A 113 24.18 26.84 15.69
C GLU A 113 22.70 26.48 15.46
N LEU A 114 21.81 26.91 16.36
CA LEU A 114 20.38 26.64 16.27
C LEU A 114 19.70 27.42 15.15
N ILE A 115 20.18 28.63 14.81
CA ILE A 115 19.67 29.39 13.65
C ILE A 115 19.99 28.65 12.34
N GLU A 116 21.22 28.17 12.19
CA GLU A 116 21.62 27.37 11.01
C GLU A 116 20.81 26.06 10.93
N GLU A 117 20.61 25.39 12.07
CA GLU A 117 19.75 24.21 12.14
C GLU A 117 18.29 24.54 11.75
N GLU A 118 17.71 25.62 12.27
CA GLU A 118 16.35 26.04 11.90
C GLU A 118 16.21 26.31 10.40
N GLU A 119 17.19 26.93 9.76
CA GLU A 119 17.18 27.20 8.32
C GLU A 119 17.19 25.92 7.50
N THR A 120 18.10 25.00 7.81
CA THR A 120 18.21 23.70 7.12
C THR A 120 16.94 22.87 7.28
N ARG A 121 16.42 22.76 8.51
CA ARG A 121 15.18 22.05 8.80
C ARG A 121 13.96 22.69 8.14
N THR A 122 13.90 24.02 8.08
CA THR A 122 12.82 24.73 7.38
C THR A 122 12.83 24.46 5.88
N ALA A 123 14.02 24.35 5.27
CA ALA A 123 14.13 23.98 3.86
C ALA A 123 13.69 22.53 3.61
N GLU A 124 14.08 21.61 4.51
CA GLU A 124 13.69 20.20 4.44
C GLU A 124 12.19 19.98 4.65
N GLU A 125 11.60 20.66 5.64
CA GLU A 125 10.14 20.63 5.89
C GLU A 125 9.34 21.09 4.67
N LYS A 126 9.77 22.17 4.00
CA LYS A 126 9.14 22.64 2.76
C LYS A 126 9.27 21.66 1.61
N ASN A 127 10.43 21.02 1.49
CA ASN A 127 10.67 20.01 0.47
C ASN A 127 9.75 18.79 0.68
N LEU A 128 9.69 18.28 1.91
CA LEU A 128 8.81 17.17 2.29
C LEU A 128 7.33 17.54 2.07
N ALA A 129 6.91 18.75 2.45
CA ALA A 129 5.55 19.23 2.21
C ALA A 129 5.21 19.22 0.70
N SER A 130 6.11 19.72 -0.15
CA SER A 130 5.92 19.71 -1.61
C SER A 130 5.82 18.29 -2.18
N GLN A 131 6.66 17.37 -1.71
CA GLN A 131 6.60 15.97 -2.13
C GLN A 131 5.28 15.30 -1.69
N VAL A 132 4.79 15.59 -0.47
CA VAL A 132 3.49 15.11 0.02
C VAL A 132 2.36 15.59 -0.88
N GLU A 133 2.35 16.87 -1.25
CA GLU A 133 1.34 17.44 -2.16
C GLU A 133 1.37 16.78 -3.53
N MET A 134 2.55 16.66 -4.15
CA MET A 134 2.71 16.02 -5.46
C MET A 134 2.22 14.56 -5.46
N LEU A 135 2.59 13.81 -4.43
CA LEU A 135 2.21 12.40 -4.33
C LEU A 135 0.70 12.24 -4.05
N GLN A 136 0.13 13.13 -3.22
CA GLN A 136 -1.30 13.17 -2.96
C GLN A 136 -2.11 13.49 -4.22
N GLU A 137 -1.67 14.45 -5.05
CA GLU A 137 -2.32 14.72 -6.34
C GLU A 137 -2.27 13.52 -7.29
N ASN A 138 -1.13 12.82 -7.34
CA ASN A 138 -0.98 11.61 -8.16
C ASN A 138 -1.91 10.50 -7.67
N LEU A 139 -1.99 10.30 -6.35
CA LEU A 139 -2.90 9.34 -5.72
C LEU A 139 -4.36 9.64 -6.11
N ILE A 140 -4.80 10.89 -5.99
CA ILE A 140 -6.17 11.31 -6.34
C ILE A 140 -6.46 11.01 -7.83
N LYS A 141 -5.52 11.31 -8.73
CA LYS A 141 -5.67 11.03 -10.17
C LYS A 141 -5.82 9.54 -10.43
N LYS A 142 -5.02 8.68 -9.78
CA LYS A 142 -5.11 7.23 -9.95
C LYS A 142 -6.38 6.64 -9.33
N GLU A 143 -6.78 7.10 -8.14
CA GLU A 143 -8.03 6.68 -7.51
C GLU A 143 -9.24 7.05 -8.36
N LYS A 144 -9.25 8.24 -8.96
CA LYS A 144 -10.29 8.65 -9.90
C LYS A 144 -10.34 7.74 -11.13
N ASN A 145 -9.19 7.44 -11.74
CA ASN A 145 -9.12 6.51 -12.88
C ASN A 145 -9.62 5.11 -12.51
N LEU A 146 -9.21 4.57 -11.36
CA LEU A 146 -9.71 3.28 -10.87
C LEU A 146 -11.23 3.31 -10.67
N LYS A 147 -11.77 4.38 -10.07
CA LYS A 147 -13.21 4.54 -9.87
C LYS A 147 -13.99 4.59 -11.18
N GLU A 148 -13.49 5.30 -12.18
CA GLU A 148 -14.10 5.36 -13.52
C GLU A 148 -14.12 3.98 -14.19
N LYS A 149 -13.02 3.21 -14.10
CA LYS A 149 -12.97 1.83 -14.60
C LYS A 149 -13.93 0.89 -13.88
N ILE A 150 -14.03 1.01 -12.56
CA ILE A 150 -15.00 0.24 -11.77
C ILE A 150 -16.43 0.57 -12.22
N GLN A 151 -16.78 1.86 -12.30
CA GLN A 151 -18.12 2.27 -12.72
C GLN A 151 -18.46 1.81 -14.15
N ALA A 152 -17.48 1.82 -15.06
CA ALA A 152 -17.67 1.33 -16.43
C ALA A 152 -17.99 -0.17 -16.48
N THR A 153 -17.50 -0.96 -15.52
CA THR A 153 -17.60 -2.43 -15.49
C THR A 153 -18.61 -2.95 -14.46
N GLU A 154 -19.15 -2.09 -13.60
CA GLU A 154 -19.98 -2.45 -12.45
C GLU A 154 -21.27 -3.18 -12.86
N LYS A 155 -22.03 -2.63 -13.82
CA LYS A 155 -23.29 -3.23 -14.28
C LYS A 155 -23.06 -4.62 -14.89
N GLU A 156 -22.00 -4.76 -15.68
CA GLU A 156 -21.65 -6.01 -16.33
C GLU A 156 -21.16 -7.05 -15.30
N SER A 157 -20.35 -6.63 -14.33
CA SER A 157 -19.88 -7.48 -13.23
C SER A 157 -21.04 -8.00 -12.38
N LEU A 158 -21.98 -7.12 -11.99
CA LEU A 158 -23.17 -7.51 -11.23
C LEU A 158 -24.03 -8.55 -11.98
N SER A 159 -24.24 -8.32 -13.28
CA SER A 159 -24.97 -9.27 -14.14
C SER A 159 -24.31 -10.65 -14.16
N PHE A 160 -22.98 -10.71 -14.31
CA PHE A 160 -22.25 -11.97 -14.29
C PHE A 160 -22.20 -12.61 -12.90
N GLU A 161 -22.13 -11.83 -11.82
CA GLU A 161 -22.20 -12.35 -10.45
C GLU A 161 -23.55 -12.99 -10.14
N ASP A 162 -24.65 -12.37 -10.56
CA ASP A 162 -25.99 -12.94 -10.38
C ASP A 162 -26.15 -14.20 -11.23
N ARG A 163 -25.68 -14.18 -12.48
CA ARG A 163 -25.65 -15.40 -13.31
C ARG A 163 -24.81 -16.51 -12.69
N ARG A 164 -23.70 -16.17 -12.06
CA ARG A 164 -22.84 -17.10 -11.33
C ARG A 164 -23.58 -17.72 -10.15
N LYS A 165 -24.31 -16.90 -9.37
CA LYS A 165 -25.13 -17.38 -8.23
C LYS A 165 -26.19 -18.36 -8.69
N GLU A 166 -26.95 -18.04 -9.74
CA GLU A 166 -27.95 -18.93 -10.34
C GLU A 166 -27.34 -20.28 -10.73
N LEU A 167 -26.24 -20.27 -11.49
CA LEU A 167 -25.58 -21.48 -11.96
C LEU A 167 -25.05 -22.31 -10.78
N SER A 168 -24.40 -21.66 -9.80
CA SER A 168 -23.87 -22.33 -8.62
C SER A 168 -24.97 -22.97 -7.74
N GLY A 169 -26.15 -22.34 -7.64
CA GLY A 169 -27.30 -22.87 -6.91
C GLY A 169 -27.92 -24.11 -7.57
N SER A 170 -27.77 -24.24 -8.89
CA SER A 170 -28.24 -25.41 -9.65
C SER A 170 -27.30 -26.62 -9.57
N ILE A 171 -26.07 -26.44 -9.07
CA ILE A 171 -25.03 -27.49 -9.01
C ILE A 171 -25.02 -28.15 -7.63
N GLN A 172 -24.88 -29.48 -7.59
CA GLN A 172 -24.75 -30.21 -6.33
C GLN A 172 -23.51 -29.76 -5.54
N ARG A 173 -23.66 -29.58 -4.22
CA ARG A 173 -22.61 -29.00 -3.35
C ARG A 173 -21.25 -29.72 -3.44
N ASN A 174 -21.25 -31.04 -3.49
CA ASN A 174 -20.02 -31.85 -3.62
C ASN A 174 -19.28 -31.58 -4.94
N VAL A 175 -20.02 -31.46 -6.04
CA VAL A 175 -19.48 -31.15 -7.38
C VAL A 175 -18.96 -29.72 -7.43
N LEU A 176 -19.74 -28.76 -6.90
CA LEU A 176 -19.34 -27.35 -6.82
C LEU A 176 -18.08 -27.18 -5.95
N TYR A 177 -17.98 -27.89 -4.83
CA TYR A 177 -16.79 -27.86 -3.97
C TYR A 177 -15.53 -28.32 -4.71
N GLN A 178 -15.62 -29.41 -5.48
CA GLN A 178 -14.49 -29.88 -6.29
C GLN A 178 -14.09 -28.86 -7.35
N TYR A 179 -15.07 -28.28 -8.05
CA TYR A 179 -14.84 -27.22 -9.01
C TYR A 179 -14.13 -26.01 -8.38
N GLU A 180 -14.65 -25.49 -7.27
CA GLU A 180 -14.07 -24.35 -6.56
C GLU A 180 -12.65 -24.59 -6.07
N ARG A 181 -12.36 -25.82 -5.59
CA ARG A 181 -11.01 -26.21 -5.17
C ARG A 181 -10.03 -26.16 -6.34
N ILE A 182 -10.40 -26.72 -7.49
CA ILE A 182 -9.56 -26.72 -8.69
C ILE A 182 -9.42 -25.29 -9.22
N ARG A 183 -10.50 -24.52 -9.23
CA ARG A 183 -10.53 -23.11 -9.67
C ARG A 183 -9.56 -22.24 -8.87
N LYS A 184 -9.53 -22.39 -7.54
CA LYS A 184 -8.60 -21.63 -6.69
C LYS A 184 -7.14 -22.03 -6.93
N GLY A 185 -6.87 -23.31 -7.18
CA GLY A 185 -5.51 -23.82 -7.38
C GLY A 185 -4.92 -23.59 -8.77
N LEU A 186 -5.75 -23.61 -9.81
CA LEU A 186 -5.33 -23.55 -11.23
C LEU A 186 -5.89 -22.33 -11.98
N GLY A 187 -6.43 -21.35 -11.25
CA GLY A 187 -7.20 -20.23 -11.82
C GLY A 187 -8.55 -20.68 -12.37
N ASN A 188 -9.24 -19.82 -13.12
CA ASN A 188 -10.57 -20.09 -13.71
C ASN A 188 -10.60 -21.11 -14.86
N SER A 189 -9.78 -22.16 -14.74
CA SER A 189 -9.61 -23.29 -15.65
C SER A 189 -9.77 -24.61 -14.89
N ALA A 190 -10.93 -24.82 -14.27
CA ALA A 190 -11.25 -26.02 -13.51
C ALA A 190 -11.83 -27.16 -14.36
N VAL A 191 -12.37 -26.85 -15.53
CA VAL A 191 -13.02 -27.74 -16.47
C VAL A 191 -12.25 -27.73 -17.80
N ALA A 192 -11.95 -28.92 -18.32
CA ALA A 192 -11.24 -29.10 -19.58
C ALA A 192 -12.05 -29.99 -20.53
N GLU A 193 -12.15 -29.54 -21.78
CA GLU A 193 -12.74 -30.33 -22.86
C GLU A 193 -11.79 -31.46 -23.28
N VAL A 194 -12.36 -32.62 -23.59
CA VAL A 194 -11.63 -33.73 -24.23
C VAL A 194 -11.93 -33.75 -25.72
N ARG A 195 -10.87 -33.59 -26.51
CA ARG A 195 -10.90 -33.60 -27.98
C ARG A 195 -9.72 -34.41 -28.50
N ASN A 196 -9.94 -35.18 -29.57
CA ASN A 196 -8.90 -36.01 -30.19
C ASN A 196 -8.12 -36.89 -29.20
N TYR A 197 -8.83 -37.54 -28.27
CA TYR A 197 -8.23 -38.36 -27.20
C TYR A 197 -7.26 -37.61 -26.29
N GLY A 198 -7.34 -36.28 -26.20
CA GLY A 198 -6.48 -35.46 -25.35
C GLY A 198 -7.26 -34.50 -24.46
N CYS A 199 -6.73 -34.24 -23.27
CA CYS A 199 -7.17 -33.12 -22.43
C CYS A 199 -6.70 -31.81 -23.07
N ILE A 200 -7.61 -30.91 -23.45
CA ILE A 200 -7.22 -29.64 -24.11
C ILE A 200 -6.38 -28.73 -23.19
N ALA A 201 -6.51 -28.86 -21.87
CA ALA A 201 -5.81 -27.97 -20.93
C ALA A 201 -4.36 -28.36 -20.64
N CYS A 202 -4.03 -29.66 -20.63
CA CYS A 202 -2.67 -30.15 -20.35
C CYS A 202 -2.07 -31.02 -21.46
N LEU A 203 -2.83 -31.22 -22.54
CA LEU A 203 -2.45 -31.97 -23.75
C LEU A 203 -2.10 -33.44 -23.54
N THR A 204 -2.29 -33.96 -22.33
CA THR A 204 -2.10 -35.38 -22.04
C THR A 204 -3.13 -36.23 -22.78
N THR A 205 -2.65 -37.32 -23.38
CA THR A 205 -3.48 -38.34 -24.01
C THR A 205 -4.31 -39.10 -22.98
N ILE A 206 -5.58 -39.31 -23.29
CA ILE A 206 -6.56 -40.02 -22.48
C ILE A 206 -6.86 -41.36 -23.18
N PRO A 207 -6.78 -42.50 -22.46
CA PRO A 207 -7.07 -43.81 -23.03
C PRO A 207 -8.45 -43.87 -23.71
N PRO A 208 -8.61 -44.58 -24.85
CA PRO A 208 -9.87 -44.64 -25.59
C PRO A 208 -11.08 -45.05 -24.74
N GLN A 209 -10.90 -46.01 -23.83
CA GLN A 209 -11.96 -46.45 -22.92
C GLN A 209 -12.43 -45.32 -21.99
N ARG A 210 -11.49 -44.52 -21.45
CA ARG A 210 -11.80 -43.34 -20.64
C ARG A 210 -12.49 -42.25 -21.44
N VAL A 211 -12.12 -42.06 -22.71
CA VAL A 211 -12.81 -41.10 -23.58
C VAL A 211 -14.27 -41.47 -23.76
N VAL A 212 -14.60 -42.76 -23.91
CA VAL A 212 -15.99 -43.22 -23.97
C VAL A 212 -16.75 -42.89 -22.69
N GLU A 213 -16.16 -43.14 -21.51
CA GLU A 213 -16.75 -42.77 -20.21
C GLU A 213 -17.01 -41.26 -20.09
N ILE A 214 -16.05 -40.44 -20.52
CA ILE A 214 -16.17 -38.96 -20.49
C ILE A 214 -17.27 -38.48 -21.44
N ARG A 215 -17.42 -39.11 -22.62
CA ARG A 215 -18.51 -38.82 -23.57
C ARG A 215 -19.89 -39.15 -23.01
N MET A 216 -20.00 -40.15 -22.15
CA MET A 216 -21.27 -40.51 -21.50
C MET A 216 -21.74 -39.44 -20.49
N MET A 217 -20.82 -38.63 -19.94
CA MET A 217 -21.12 -37.53 -19.00
C MET A 217 -22.05 -37.96 -17.83
N ASN A 218 -21.92 -39.22 -17.39
CA ASN A 218 -22.73 -39.84 -16.34
C ASN A 218 -22.12 -39.71 -14.94
N GLN A 219 -20.81 -39.48 -14.85
CA GLN A 219 -20.05 -39.26 -13.62
C GLN A 219 -19.05 -38.11 -13.79
N LEU A 220 -18.53 -37.60 -12.66
CA LEU A 220 -17.48 -36.59 -12.66
C LEU A 220 -16.12 -37.29 -12.79
N ILE A 221 -15.41 -37.01 -13.88
CA ILE A 221 -14.10 -37.60 -14.17
C ILE A 221 -13.06 -36.48 -14.12
N LEU A 222 -11.96 -36.72 -13.40
CA LEU A 222 -10.83 -35.80 -13.33
C LEU A 222 -9.70 -36.26 -14.26
N CYS A 223 -8.95 -35.31 -14.80
CA CYS A 223 -7.71 -35.60 -15.51
C CYS A 223 -6.66 -36.11 -14.51
N GLU A 224 -6.11 -37.29 -14.77
CA GLU A 224 -5.09 -37.91 -13.91
C GLU A 224 -3.79 -37.10 -13.86
N SER A 225 -3.50 -36.29 -14.89
CA SER A 225 -2.28 -35.47 -14.95
C SER A 225 -2.43 -34.07 -14.38
N CYS A 226 -3.53 -33.36 -14.66
CA CYS A 226 -3.70 -31.96 -14.24
C CYS A 226 -4.84 -31.72 -13.25
N GLY A 227 -5.61 -32.75 -12.89
CA GLY A 227 -6.68 -32.66 -11.89
C GLY A 227 -7.94 -31.92 -12.32
N ARG A 228 -8.04 -31.40 -13.55
CA ARG A 228 -9.24 -30.71 -14.06
C ARG A 228 -10.41 -31.66 -14.31
N ILE A 229 -11.63 -31.16 -14.17
CA ILE A 229 -12.85 -31.89 -14.50
C ILE A 229 -12.94 -32.04 -16.02
N LEU A 230 -13.01 -33.28 -16.49
CA LEU A 230 -13.07 -33.60 -17.92
C LEU A 230 -14.52 -33.64 -18.40
N VAL A 231 -14.78 -32.94 -19.50
CA VAL A 231 -16.08 -32.87 -20.15
C VAL A 231 -15.94 -33.09 -21.64
N HIS A 232 -17.04 -33.48 -22.30
CA HIS A 232 -17.11 -33.58 -23.74
C HIS A 232 -18.22 -32.66 -24.24
N LYS A 233 -17.90 -31.77 -25.19
CA LYS A 233 -18.93 -31.01 -25.92
C LYS A 233 -19.50 -31.89 -27.01
N SER A 234 -20.82 -31.96 -27.10
CA SER A 234 -21.46 -32.64 -28.21
C SER A 234 -21.44 -31.73 -29.46
N GLU A 235 -21.27 -32.30 -30.66
CA GLU A 235 -21.17 -31.52 -31.91
C GLU A 235 -22.38 -30.62 -32.19
N LYS A 236 -23.55 -30.91 -31.62
CA LYS A 236 -24.76 -30.06 -31.73
C LYS A 236 -24.67 -28.73 -30.97
N GLU A 237 -23.75 -28.59 -30.02
CA GLU A 237 -23.58 -27.37 -29.20
C GLU A 237 -22.53 -26.39 -29.78
N LEU A 238 -21.92 -26.72 -30.93
CA LEU A 238 -20.92 -25.89 -31.62
C LEU A 238 -21.52 -24.86 -32.59
N VAL A 239 -22.83 -24.91 -32.86
CA VAL A 239 -23.50 -24.09 -33.88
C VAL A 239 -24.15 -22.81 -33.30
N GLU A 240 -24.21 -22.66 -31.97
CA GLU A 240 -24.92 -21.55 -31.30
C GLU A 240 -24.03 -20.62 -30.44
N ASN A 241 -22.69 -20.61 -30.64
CA ASN A 241 -21.83 -19.56 -30.08
C ASN A 241 -21.17 -18.74 -31.18
#